data_AF-B9NXT9-F1
#
_entry.id   AF-B9NXT9-F1
#
_cell.length_a   1.000
_cell.length_b   1.000
_cell.length_c   1.000
_cell.angle_alpha   90.00
_cell.angle_beta   90.00
_cell.angle_gamma   90.00
#
_symmetry.space_group_name_H-M   'P 1'
#
loop_
_entity.id
_entity.type
_entity.pdbx_description
1 polymer ?
#
loop_
_entity_poly.entity_id
_entity_poly.type
_entity_poly.pdbx_seq_one_letter_code
_entity_poly.pdbx_strand_id
1 'polypeptide(L)'
;MMLENPHLPVATEPLTDEARFSQILSPYWSSAEDYYLLTARAQDKAYTIIAGEIERPRFAVKCRYQRLRAIEDIEDLLLRYGLSDARYCLSLPEDYRLPETGHCPEDIGIRGREPELRGHLE
;
A
#
# COMPACT_ATOMS: atom_id res chain seq x y z
N MET A 1 25.92 1.81 47.74
CA MET A 1 24.51 1.92 47.34
C MET A 1 24.47 1.80 45.82
N MET A 2 24.10 0.64 45.29
CA MET A 2 23.88 0.45 43.85
C MET A 2 22.37 0.40 43.63
N LEU A 3 21.86 1.32 42.82
CA LEU A 3 20.46 1.31 42.38
C LEU A 3 20.36 0.34 41.21
N GLU A 4 19.79 -0.83 41.48
CA GLU A 4 19.39 -1.78 40.45
C GLU A 4 18.28 -1.12 39.62
N ASN A 5 18.56 -0.93 38.32
CA ASN A 5 17.61 -0.38 37.37
C ASN A 5 16.78 -1.57 36.85
N PRO A 6 15.50 -1.73 37.22
CA PRO A 6 14.70 -2.86 36.76
C PRO A 6 14.40 -2.66 35.27
N HIS A 7 15.13 -3.38 34.42
CA HIS A 7 14.75 -3.59 33.04
C HIS A 7 13.41 -4.35 33.01
N LEU A 8 12.31 -3.59 33.03
CA LEU A 8 11.01 -4.12 32.68
C LEU A 8 11.10 -4.64 31.23
N PRO A 9 10.65 -5.88 30.95
CA PRO A 9 10.49 -6.33 29.59
C PRO A 9 9.41 -5.46 28.95
N VAL A 10 9.78 -4.67 27.93
CA VAL A 10 8.80 -4.10 27.01
C VAL A 10 8.13 -5.29 26.34
N ALA A 11 6.94 -5.63 26.83
CA ALA A 11 6.02 -6.50 26.11
C ALA A 11 5.52 -5.68 24.92
N THR A 12 6.25 -5.71 23.81
CA THR A 12 5.75 -5.21 22.53
C THR A 12 4.68 -6.20 22.09
N GLU A 13 3.43 -5.93 22.47
CA GLU A 13 2.30 -6.64 21.88
C GLU A 13 2.37 -6.47 20.35
N PRO A 14 2.12 -7.53 19.58
CA PRO A 14 2.13 -7.43 18.13
C PRO A 14 1.11 -6.37 17.70
N LEU A 15 1.56 -5.37 16.95
CA LEU A 15 0.68 -4.36 16.38
C LEU A 15 -0.38 -5.06 15.52
N THR A 16 -1.65 -4.69 15.71
CA THR A 16 -2.74 -5.19 14.87
C THR A 16 -2.49 -4.84 13.41
N ASP A 17 -3.05 -5.61 12.48
CA ASP A 17 -2.92 -5.34 11.05
C ASP A 17 -3.42 -3.94 10.67
N GLU A 18 -4.43 -3.43 11.39
CA GLU A 18 -4.91 -2.05 11.28
C GLU A 18 -3.87 -1.01 11.72
N ALA A 19 -3.22 -1.23 12.87
CA ALA A 19 -2.15 -0.38 13.35
C ALA A 19 -0.92 -0.41 12.43
N ARG A 20 -0.66 -1.53 11.74
CA ARG A 20 0.39 -1.63 10.72
C ARG A 20 -0.01 -0.89 9.44
N PHE A 21 -1.22 -1.10 8.96
CA PHE A 21 -1.71 -0.45 7.74
C PHE A 21 -1.86 1.07 7.88
N SER A 22 -2.27 1.56 9.05
CA SER A 22 -2.35 3.00 9.29
C SER A 22 -1.00 3.74 9.13
N GLN A 23 0.14 3.05 9.32
CA GLN A 23 1.48 3.65 9.16
C GLN A 23 1.84 3.99 7.70
N ILE A 24 1.17 3.35 6.73
CA ILE A 24 1.37 3.63 5.31
C ILE A 24 0.42 4.68 4.77
N LEU A 25 -0.67 5.03 5.46
CA LEU A 25 -1.65 5.99 4.94
C LEU A 25 -0.96 7.32 4.61
N SER A 26 -1.07 7.73 3.35
CA SER A 26 -0.52 8.99 2.87
C SER A 26 -1.46 9.60 1.85
N PRO A 27 -1.90 10.86 2.04
CA PRO A 27 -2.91 11.47 1.17
C PRO A 27 -2.44 11.70 -0.26
N TYR A 28 -1.15 11.48 -0.54
CA TYR A 28 -0.56 11.59 -1.86
C TYR A 28 -0.36 10.25 -2.55
N TRP A 29 -0.65 9.12 -1.90
CA TRP A 29 -0.45 7.77 -2.45
C TRP A 29 -1.76 7.00 -2.42
N SER A 30 -1.87 5.97 -3.24
CA SER A 30 -2.95 5.00 -3.22
C SER A 30 -2.43 3.59 -2.93
N SER A 31 -3.33 2.66 -2.57
CA SER A 31 -2.93 1.26 -2.37
C SER A 31 -2.50 0.57 -3.66
N ALA A 32 -3.09 0.95 -4.81
CA ALA A 32 -2.63 0.48 -6.11
C ALA A 32 -1.21 0.98 -6.45
N GLU A 33 -0.90 2.26 -6.19
CA GLU A 33 0.45 2.81 -6.41
C GLU A 33 1.50 2.13 -5.52
N ASP A 34 1.18 1.89 -4.24
CA ASP A 34 2.07 1.21 -3.31
C ASP A 34 2.34 -0.24 -3.72
N TYR A 35 1.29 -0.97 -4.09
CA TYR A 35 1.40 -2.36 -4.55
C TYR A 35 2.22 -2.45 -5.84
N TYR A 36 1.95 -1.56 -6.79
CA TYR A 36 2.73 -1.45 -8.02
C TYR A 36 4.20 -1.18 -7.73
N LEU A 37 4.50 -0.23 -6.84
CA LEU A 37 5.86 0.13 -6.45
C LEU A 37 6.62 -1.06 -5.86
N LEU A 38 5.98 -1.83 -4.97
CA LEU A 38 6.56 -3.02 -4.35
C LEU A 38 6.85 -4.10 -5.41
N THR A 39 5.85 -4.43 -6.22
CA THR A 39 5.95 -5.44 -7.29
C THR A 39 7.02 -5.08 -8.33
N ALA A 40 7.03 -3.82 -8.80
CA ALA A 40 8.01 -3.35 -9.77
C ALA A 40 9.45 -3.38 -9.21
N ARG A 41 9.62 -3.08 -7.92
CA ARG A 41 10.92 -3.17 -7.26
C ARG A 41 11.38 -4.60 -7.02
N ALA A 42 10.46 -5.55 -6.79
CA ALA A 42 10.77 -6.98 -6.74
C ALA A 42 11.24 -7.52 -8.10
N GLN A 43 10.79 -6.92 -9.20
CA GLN A 43 11.27 -7.19 -10.57
C GLN A 43 12.54 -6.39 -10.95
N ASP A 44 13.25 -5.82 -9.96
CA ASP A 44 14.45 -5.00 -10.14
C ASP A 44 14.28 -3.75 -11.03
N LYS A 45 13.05 -3.31 -11.30
CA LYS A 45 12.79 -2.13 -12.12
C LYS A 45 13.39 -0.86 -11.49
N ALA A 46 14.08 -0.06 -12.29
CA ALA A 46 14.74 1.14 -11.80
C ALA A 46 13.73 2.20 -11.32
N TYR A 47 14.04 2.90 -10.22
CA TYR A 47 13.17 3.95 -9.68
C TYR A 47 12.82 5.05 -10.67
N THR A 48 13.70 5.36 -11.63
CA THR A 48 13.44 6.36 -12.67
C THR A 48 12.32 5.91 -13.62
N ILE A 49 12.25 4.62 -13.94
CA ILE A 49 11.21 4.07 -14.83
C ILE A 49 9.87 4.08 -14.08
N ILE A 50 9.86 3.53 -12.86
CA ILE A 50 8.67 3.52 -12.00
C ILE A 50 8.12 4.95 -11.83
N ALA A 51 8.99 5.91 -11.50
CA ALA A 51 8.63 7.31 -11.34
C ALA A 51 7.97 7.92 -12.58
N GLY A 52 8.41 7.55 -13.78
CA GLY A 52 7.79 7.97 -15.03
C GLY A 52 6.40 7.37 -15.23
N GLU A 53 6.19 6.12 -14.82
CA GLU A 53 4.93 5.40 -15.03
C GLU A 53 3.82 5.81 -14.07
N ILE A 54 4.16 6.11 -12.81
CA ILE A 54 3.18 6.62 -11.82
C ILE A 54 3.16 8.15 -11.76
N GLU A 55 3.84 8.83 -12.69
CA GLU A 55 3.91 10.29 -12.79
C GLU A 55 4.33 10.98 -11.48
N ARG A 56 5.29 10.39 -10.75
CA ARG A 56 5.80 10.91 -9.47
C ARG A 56 7.27 11.30 -9.54
N PRO A 57 7.74 12.24 -8.70
CA PRO A 57 9.17 12.50 -8.57
C PRO A 57 9.93 11.26 -8.07
N ARG A 58 11.04 10.91 -8.73
CA ARG A 58 11.91 9.77 -8.36
C ARG A 58 12.27 9.74 -6.87
N PHE A 59 12.53 10.91 -6.27
CA PHE A 59 12.84 11.00 -4.84
C PHE A 59 11.68 10.54 -3.97
N ALA A 60 10.44 10.95 -4.28
CA ALA A 60 9.24 10.55 -3.57
C ALA A 60 9.04 9.03 -3.65
N VAL A 61 9.23 8.44 -4.84
CA VAL A 61 9.16 6.98 -5.05
C VAL A 61 10.17 6.23 -4.17
N LYS A 62 11.43 6.69 -4.16
CA LYS A 62 12.47 6.06 -3.33
C LYS A 62 12.15 6.15 -1.84
N CYS A 63 11.75 7.33 -1.36
CA CYS A 63 11.35 7.51 0.04
C CYS A 63 10.14 6.65 0.41
N ARG A 64 9.16 6.54 -0.48
CA ARG A 64 7.97 5.73 -0.27
C ARG A 64 8.31 4.25 -0.17
N TYR A 65 9.10 3.73 -1.10
CA TYR A 65 9.54 2.33 -1.08
C TYR A 65 10.27 1.96 0.22
N GLN A 66 11.15 2.84 0.71
CA GLN A 66 11.86 2.60 1.98
C GLN A 66 10.93 2.53 3.18
N ARG A 67 9.81 3.27 3.17
CA ARG A 67 8.79 3.19 4.22
C ARG A 67 7.97 1.91 4.11
N LEU A 68 7.51 1.57 2.90
CA LEU A 68 6.69 0.37 2.68
C LEU A 68 7.43 -0.91 3.07
N ARG A 69 8.69 -1.07 2.64
CA ARG A 69 9.49 -2.27 2.92
C ARG A 69 9.86 -2.46 4.39
N ALA A 70 9.67 -1.44 5.24
CA ALA A 70 9.90 -1.54 6.67
C ALA A 70 8.75 -2.26 7.38
N ILE A 71 7.61 -2.43 6.70
CA ILE A 71 6.44 -3.14 7.20
C ILE A 71 6.48 -4.54 6.59
N GLU A 72 6.57 -5.53 7.46
CA GLU A 72 6.50 -6.94 7.08
C GLU A 72 5.14 -7.22 6.40
N ASP A 73 5.10 -8.16 5.46
CA ASP A 73 3.87 -8.59 4.74
C ASP A 73 3.02 -7.45 4.15
N ILE A 74 3.65 -6.32 3.79
CA ILE A 74 2.92 -5.14 3.31
C ILE A 74 2.15 -5.41 2.02
N GLU A 75 2.65 -6.27 1.15
CA GLU A 75 1.97 -6.67 -0.10
C GLU A 75 0.67 -7.41 0.22
N ASP A 76 0.70 -8.36 1.15
CA ASP A 76 -0.49 -9.10 1.60
C ASP A 76 -1.49 -8.21 2.33
N LEU A 77 -1.00 -7.24 3.12
CA LEU A 77 -1.86 -6.24 3.74
C LEU A 77 -2.57 -5.40 2.66
N LEU A 78 -1.85 -4.88 1.67
CA LEU A 78 -2.43 -4.10 0.57
C LEU A 78 -3.50 -4.90 -0.19
N LEU A 79 -3.27 -6.18 -0.44
CA LEU A 79 -4.23 -7.06 -1.10
C LEU A 79 -5.48 -7.30 -0.24
N ARG A 80 -5.31 -7.54 1.08
CA ARG A 80 -6.43 -7.75 2.02
C ARG A 80 -7.29 -6.50 2.20
N TYR A 81 -6.68 -5.32 2.24
CA TYR A 81 -7.36 -4.01 2.28
C TYR A 81 -7.80 -3.50 0.90
N GLY A 82 -7.64 -4.30 -0.15
CA GLY A 82 -8.05 -3.94 -1.50
C GLY A 82 -7.17 -2.88 -2.16
N LEU A 83 -6.92 -3.12 -3.45
CA LEU A 83 -6.21 -2.17 -4.30
C LEU A 83 -7.20 -1.16 -4.88
N SER A 84 -6.87 0.11 -4.73
CA SER A 84 -7.64 1.22 -5.28
C SER A 84 -6.69 2.29 -5.80
N ASP A 85 -7.09 2.93 -6.90
CA ASP A 85 -6.45 4.16 -7.38
C ASP A 85 -6.85 5.39 -6.55
N ALA A 86 -7.86 5.24 -5.67
CA ALA A 86 -8.22 6.28 -4.74
C ALA A 86 -7.06 6.54 -3.76
N ARG A 87 -6.71 7.81 -3.60
CA ARG A 87 -5.70 8.21 -2.61
C ARG A 87 -6.18 7.85 -1.22
N TYR A 88 -5.25 7.48 -0.35
CA TYR A 88 -5.60 7.22 1.04
C TYR A 88 -6.28 8.44 1.68
N CYS A 89 -7.35 8.18 2.42
CA CYS A 89 -7.85 9.11 3.40
C CYS A 89 -6.87 9.14 4.60
N LEU A 90 -6.81 10.27 5.32
CA LEU A 90 -5.98 10.41 6.53
C LEU A 90 -6.40 9.44 7.66
N SER A 91 -7.55 8.82 7.52
CA SER A 91 -8.11 7.79 8.38
C SER A 91 -8.68 6.67 7.51
N LEU A 92 -8.68 5.44 8.04
CA LEU A 92 -9.52 4.38 7.47
C LEU A 92 -10.99 4.82 7.57
N PRO A 93 -11.82 4.58 6.54
CA PRO A 93 -13.26 4.79 6.64
C PRO A 93 -13.82 3.99 7.83
N GLU A 94 -14.75 4.56 8.62
CA GLU A 94 -15.35 3.88 9.80
C GLU A 94 -16.08 2.58 9.41
N ASP A 95 -16.50 2.46 8.16
CA ASP A 95 -17.16 1.30 7.57
C ASP A 95 -16.20 0.29 6.92
N TYR A 96 -14.89 0.55 6.93
CA TYR A 96 -13.89 -0.36 6.37
C TYR A 96 -13.60 -1.51 7.35
N ARG A 97 -14.41 -2.57 7.31
CA ARG A 97 -14.10 -3.83 8.02
C ARG A 97 -13.21 -4.72 7.16
N LEU A 98 -12.08 -5.12 7.72
CA LEU A 98 -11.36 -6.29 7.23
C LEU A 98 -12.31 -7.48 7.19
N PRO A 99 -12.39 -8.25 6.09
CA PRO A 99 -13.09 -9.51 6.10
C PRO A 99 -12.41 -10.40 7.16
N GLU A 100 -13.17 -10.81 8.18
CA GLU A 100 -12.60 -11.46 9.38
C GLU A 100 -11.85 -12.76 9.08
N THR A 101 -12.01 -13.34 7.89
CA THR A 101 -11.30 -14.55 7.47
C THR A 101 -11.28 -14.67 5.94
N GLY A 102 -10.08 -14.62 5.34
CA GLY A 102 -9.66 -15.50 4.23
C GLY A 102 -10.49 -15.61 2.95
N HIS A 103 -11.43 -14.71 2.67
CA HIS A 103 -12.15 -14.70 1.40
C HIS A 103 -11.58 -13.60 0.51
N CYS A 104 -10.70 -13.96 -0.43
CA CYS A 104 -10.40 -13.12 -1.58
C CYS A 104 -11.71 -12.97 -2.37
N PRO A 105 -12.33 -11.79 -2.45
CA PRO A 105 -13.46 -11.63 -3.34
C PRO A 105 -12.89 -11.63 -4.76
N GLU A 106 -13.20 -12.67 -5.53
CA GLU A 106 -12.77 -12.86 -6.92
C GLU A 106 -13.41 -11.84 -7.89
N ASP A 107 -14.06 -10.79 -7.39
CA ASP A 107 -15.02 -9.98 -8.16
C ASP A 107 -14.99 -8.47 -7.80
N ILE A 108 -13.79 -7.87 -7.70
CA ILE A 108 -13.70 -6.42 -7.95
C ILE A 108 -13.58 -6.25 -9.47
N GLY A 109 -14.74 -6.25 -10.12
CA GLY A 109 -14.88 -5.98 -11.54
C GLY A 109 -14.15 -4.69 -11.92
N ILE A 110 -13.03 -4.86 -12.61
CA ILE A 110 -12.40 -3.80 -13.39
C ILE A 110 -13.43 -3.39 -14.44
N ARG A 111 -14.12 -2.27 -14.20
CA ARG A 111 -14.89 -1.60 -15.25
C ARG A 111 -13.89 -1.18 -16.32
N GLY A 112 -13.79 -2.01 -17.36
CA GLY A 112 -13.11 -1.66 -18.59
C GLY A 112 -13.69 -0.35 -19.11
N ARG A 113 -12.85 0.68 -19.22
CA ARG A 113 -13.08 1.74 -20.20
C ARG A 113 -12.90 1.08 -21.56
N GLU A 114 -14.00 0.80 -22.26
CA GLU A 114 -13.97 0.59 -23.70
C GLU A 114 -13.34 1.83 -24.37
N PRO A 115 -12.30 1.68 -25.21
CA PRO A 115 -11.92 2.74 -26.13
C PRO A 115 -12.91 2.72 -27.31
N GLU A 116 -13.78 3.74 -27.38
CA GLU A 116 -14.55 4.02 -28.60
C GLU A 116 -13.58 4.43 -29.73
N LEU A 117 -13.11 3.45 -30.50
CA LEU A 117 -12.51 3.67 -31.81
C LEU A 117 -13.56 3.37 -32.88
N ARG A 118 -14.49 4.31 -33.10
CA ARG A 118 -15.23 4.37 -34.36
C ARG A 118 -14.41 5.17 -35.36
N GLY A 119 -13.82 4.45 -36.31
CA GLY A 119 -13.33 5.03 -37.55
C GLY A 119 -14.47 5.70 -38.30
N HIS A 120 -14.29 6.97 -38.63
CA HIS A 120 -14.94 7.59 -39.77
C HIS A 120 -13.89 7.70 -40.86
N LEU A 121 -13.97 6.75 -41.79
CA LEU A 121 -13.35 6.83 -43.11
C LEU A 121 -14.52 6.79 -44.10
N GLU A 122 -14.93 7.96 -44.57
CA GLU A 122 -15.61 8.17 -45.85
C GLU A 122 -15.07 9.47 -46.45
#